data_AF-A0A6P8E720-F1
#
_entry.id   AF-A0A6P8E720-F1
#
_cell.length_a   1.000
_cell.length_b   1.000
_cell.length_c   1.000
_cell.angle_alpha   90.00
_cell.angle_beta   90.00
_cell.angle_gamma   90.00
#
_symmetry.space_group_name_H-M   'P 1'
#
loop_
_entity.id
_entity.type
_entity.pdbx_description
1 polymer ?
#
loop_
_entity_poly.entity_id
_entity_poly.type
_entity_poly.pdbx_seq_one_letter_code
_entity_poly.pdbx_strand_id
1 'polypeptide(L)'
;MANNCCQIGSTKSGYFVLCDTVSKYNGRRHEHAVLSSIAANALQLSFDQFGNFVVQSLLNLGLPYFNFKILDELRGQYFSLSLNKFGSHVMEKCLANAPSVQQLEQIIHELLNRPGSSSLFLDEYGNYVMQAALVESKDKSWPIHQKLLERLRLSAGKLRTTNFGKQLLKHLPRNSIPIIPSYYY
;
A
#
# COMPACT_ATOMS: atom_id res chain seq x y z
N MET A 1 -5.82 -0.19 -29.02
CA MET A 1 -6.45 0.73 -28.05
C MET A 1 -5.84 0.68 -26.63
N ALA A 2 -4.97 -0.29 -26.29
CA ALA A 2 -4.38 -0.40 -24.94
C ALA A 2 -3.36 0.71 -24.58
N ASN A 3 -2.70 1.35 -25.56
CA ASN A 3 -1.61 2.29 -25.30
C ASN A 3 -2.00 3.67 -24.74
N ASN A 4 -3.29 3.98 -24.57
CA ASN A 4 -3.72 5.31 -24.12
C ASN A 4 -4.25 5.36 -22.68
N CYS A 5 -4.30 4.24 -21.95
CA CYS A 5 -4.87 4.25 -20.59
C CYS A 5 -4.08 5.12 -19.60
N CYS A 6 -2.75 5.14 -19.67
CA CYS A 6 -1.93 6.07 -18.88
C CYS A 6 -2.24 7.52 -19.21
N GLN A 7 -2.17 7.88 -20.49
CA GLN A 7 -2.37 9.25 -20.93
C GLN A 7 -3.78 9.76 -20.59
N ILE A 8 -4.80 8.93 -20.76
CA ILE A 8 -6.19 9.29 -20.41
C ILE A 8 -6.35 9.37 -18.89
N GLY A 9 -5.89 8.35 -18.16
CA GLY A 9 -6.01 8.28 -16.69
C GLY A 9 -5.28 9.38 -15.94
N SER A 10 -4.24 9.97 -16.54
CA SER A 10 -3.48 11.10 -16.01
C SER A 10 -4.14 12.48 -16.26
N THR A 11 -5.40 12.52 -16.73
CA THR A 11 -6.13 13.79 -16.97
C THR A 11 -7.37 13.88 -16.09
N LYS A 12 -7.76 15.11 -15.71
CA LYS A 12 -8.96 15.38 -14.89
C LYS A 12 -10.25 14.76 -15.46
N SER A 13 -10.42 14.79 -16.78
CA SER A 13 -11.60 14.20 -17.42
C SER A 13 -11.44 12.69 -17.63
N GLY A 14 -10.24 12.23 -17.99
CA GLY A 14 -10.01 10.84 -18.33
C GLY A 14 -10.00 9.89 -17.13
N TYR A 15 -9.49 10.31 -15.96
CA TYR A 15 -9.58 9.47 -14.75
C TYR A 15 -11.04 9.24 -14.35
N PHE A 16 -11.91 10.25 -14.47
CA PHE A 16 -13.33 10.12 -14.15
C PHE A 16 -14.00 9.07 -15.04
N VAL A 17 -13.73 9.11 -16.35
CA VAL A 17 -14.25 8.13 -17.31
C VAL A 17 -13.75 6.71 -17.00
N LEU A 18 -12.48 6.56 -16.65
CA LEU A 18 -11.93 5.24 -16.29
C LEU A 18 -12.51 4.73 -14.97
N CYS A 19 -12.64 5.57 -13.94
CA CYS A 19 -13.30 5.20 -12.68
C CYS A 19 -14.78 4.80 -12.89
N ASP A 20 -15.51 5.52 -13.75
CA ASP A 20 -16.89 5.18 -14.12
C ASP A 20 -16.97 3.85 -14.89
N THR A 21 -16.00 3.59 -15.78
CA THR A 21 -15.91 2.30 -16.47
C THR A 21 -15.63 1.15 -15.50
N VAL A 22 -14.77 1.37 -14.51
CA VAL A 22 -14.46 0.40 -13.46
C VAL A 22 -15.68 0.14 -12.59
N SER A 23 -16.40 1.17 -12.15
CA SER A 23 -17.58 1.01 -11.27
C SER A 23 -18.75 0.30 -11.94
N LYS A 24 -18.87 0.39 -13.28
CA LYS A 24 -19.91 -0.26 -14.07
C LYS A 24 -19.51 -1.62 -14.62
N TYR A 25 -18.35 -2.15 -14.24
CA TYR A 25 -17.85 -3.43 -14.74
C TYR A 25 -18.87 -4.56 -14.51
N ASN A 26 -19.27 -5.22 -15.60
CA ASN A 26 -20.22 -6.34 -15.58
C ASN A 26 -19.71 -7.56 -16.34
N GLY A 27 -18.40 -7.62 -16.62
CA GLY A 27 -17.75 -8.75 -17.28
C GLY A 27 -17.76 -8.69 -18.80
N ARG A 28 -18.24 -7.60 -19.41
CA ARG A 28 -18.18 -7.44 -20.88
C ARG A 28 -16.74 -7.40 -21.37
N ARG A 29 -16.49 -8.01 -22.54
CA ARG A 29 -15.15 -8.16 -23.13
C ARG A 29 -14.39 -6.84 -23.25
N HIS A 30 -15.07 -5.76 -23.64
CA HIS A 30 -14.42 -4.46 -23.78
C HIS A 30 -14.00 -3.89 -22.41
N GLU A 31 -14.84 -4.02 -21.38
CA GLU A 31 -14.56 -3.49 -20.05
C GLU A 31 -13.41 -4.27 -19.43
N HIS A 32 -13.44 -5.60 -19.58
CA HIS A 32 -12.36 -6.47 -19.16
C HIS A 32 -11.01 -6.08 -19.81
N ALA A 33 -11.02 -5.70 -21.09
CA ALA A 33 -9.84 -5.22 -21.79
C ALA A 33 -9.35 -3.88 -21.22
N VAL A 34 -10.25 -2.95 -20.86
CA VAL A 34 -9.90 -1.68 -20.20
C VAL A 34 -9.31 -1.92 -18.82
N LEU A 35 -9.94 -2.74 -17.97
CA LEU A 35 -9.42 -3.07 -16.64
C LEU A 35 -8.06 -3.78 -16.72
N SER A 36 -7.89 -4.68 -17.70
CA SER A 36 -6.59 -5.32 -17.96
C SER A 36 -5.51 -4.32 -18.34
N SER A 37 -5.87 -3.31 -19.14
CA SER A 37 -4.97 -2.23 -19.53
C SER A 37 -4.62 -1.32 -18.35
N ILE A 38 -5.57 -1.02 -17.46
CA ILE A 38 -5.31 -0.29 -16.21
C ILE A 38 -4.33 -1.08 -15.34
N ALA A 39 -4.57 -2.38 -15.13
CA ALA A 39 -3.72 -3.23 -14.30
C ALA A 39 -2.30 -3.33 -14.85
N ALA A 40 -2.13 -3.47 -16.18
CA ALA A 40 -0.82 -3.51 -16.84
C ALA A 40 -0.06 -2.17 -16.81
N ASN A 41 -0.72 -1.09 -16.40
CA ASN A 41 -0.12 0.24 -16.29
C ASN A 41 -0.18 0.78 -14.85
N ALA A 42 -0.41 -0.12 -13.87
CA ALA A 42 -0.69 0.27 -12.50
C ALA A 42 0.44 1.09 -11.89
N LEU A 43 1.70 0.77 -12.20
CA LEU A 43 2.85 1.47 -11.64
C LEU A 43 2.87 2.96 -12.02
N GLN A 44 2.79 3.27 -13.31
CA GLN A 44 2.78 4.65 -13.78
C GLN A 44 1.57 5.41 -13.22
N LEU A 45 0.39 4.80 -13.25
CA LEU A 45 -0.83 5.41 -12.75
C LEU A 45 -0.77 5.68 -11.24
N SER A 46 -0.11 4.82 -10.46
CA SER A 46 -0.05 4.94 -9.01
C SER A 46 0.80 6.13 -8.53
N PHE A 47 1.79 6.55 -9.31
CA PHE A 47 2.55 7.77 -9.05
C PHE A 47 1.86 9.05 -9.55
N ASP A 48 0.78 8.92 -10.32
CA ASP A 48 0.07 10.05 -10.92
C ASP A 48 -1.02 10.60 -10.00
N GLN A 49 -1.17 11.93 -9.96
CA GLN A 49 -2.13 12.64 -9.11
C GLN A 49 -3.60 12.31 -9.39
N PHE A 50 -3.93 11.85 -10.61
CA PHE A 50 -5.26 11.39 -11.01
C PHE A 50 -5.30 9.87 -11.21
N GLY A 51 -4.24 9.31 -11.82
CA GLY A 51 -4.14 7.88 -12.12
C GLY A 51 -4.26 6.99 -10.89
N ASN A 52 -3.79 7.46 -9.72
CA ASN A 52 -3.86 6.70 -8.48
C ASN A 52 -5.31 6.35 -8.12
N PHE A 53 -6.27 7.24 -8.39
CA PHE A 53 -7.69 6.98 -8.13
C PHE A 53 -8.23 5.85 -9.01
N VAL A 54 -7.75 5.74 -10.26
CA VAL A 54 -8.15 4.67 -11.17
C VAL A 54 -7.68 3.30 -10.66
N VAL A 55 -6.43 3.21 -10.18
CA VAL A 55 -5.89 1.98 -9.60
C VAL A 55 -6.62 1.61 -8.31
N GLN A 56 -6.89 2.58 -7.43
CA GLN A 56 -7.67 2.36 -6.22
C GLN A 56 -9.10 1.89 -6.52
N SER A 57 -9.77 2.48 -7.52
CA SER A 57 -11.09 2.04 -7.97
C SER A 57 -11.07 0.58 -8.40
N LEU A 58 -10.05 0.16 -9.16
CA LEU A 58 -9.93 -1.23 -9.61
C LEU A 58 -9.67 -2.19 -8.45
N LEU A 59 -8.78 -1.83 -7.51
CA LEU A 59 -8.53 -2.62 -6.30
C LEU A 59 -9.80 -2.81 -5.45
N ASN A 60 -10.61 -1.76 -5.32
CA ASN A 60 -11.86 -1.80 -4.55
C ASN A 60 -12.97 -2.65 -5.18
N LEU A 61 -12.86 -3.05 -6.46
CA LEU A 61 -13.77 -4.05 -7.02
C LEU A 61 -13.57 -5.43 -6.37
N GLY A 62 -12.42 -5.66 -5.71
CA GLY A 62 -12.15 -6.91 -5.01
C GLY A 62 -11.99 -8.12 -5.92
N LEU A 63 -11.74 -7.90 -7.22
CA LEU A 63 -11.59 -8.98 -8.20
C LEU A 63 -10.18 -9.58 -8.11
N PRO A 64 -10.01 -10.84 -7.63
CA PRO A 64 -8.69 -11.38 -7.30
C PRO A 64 -7.71 -11.39 -8.48
N TYR A 65 -8.21 -11.62 -9.70
CA TYR A 65 -7.42 -11.60 -10.93
C TYR A 65 -6.75 -10.24 -11.18
N PHE A 66 -7.51 -9.14 -11.08
CA PHE A 66 -6.99 -7.80 -11.32
C PHE A 66 -6.11 -7.34 -10.17
N ASN A 67 -6.50 -7.64 -8.93
CA ASN A 67 -5.68 -7.32 -7.76
C ASN A 67 -4.33 -8.02 -7.82
N PHE A 68 -4.30 -9.29 -8.19
CA PHE A 68 -3.05 -10.02 -8.41
C PHE A 68 -2.18 -9.35 -9.47
N LYS A 69 -2.75 -9.00 -10.63
CA LYS A 69 -2.01 -8.31 -11.71
C LYS A 69 -1.44 -6.98 -11.27
N ILE A 70 -2.22 -6.17 -10.53
CA ILE A 70 -1.74 -4.91 -9.98
C ILE A 70 -0.56 -5.15 -9.06
N LEU A 71 -0.67 -6.09 -8.10
CA LEU A 71 0.44 -6.39 -7.19
C LEU A 71 1.68 -6.88 -7.93
N ASP A 72 1.51 -7.70 -8.97
CA ASP A 72 2.62 -8.18 -9.79
C ASP A 72 3.33 -7.02 -10.51
N GLU A 73 2.57 -6.07 -11.09
CA GLU A 73 3.08 -4.87 -11.76
C GLU A 73 3.80 -3.90 -10.79
N LEU A 74 3.35 -3.84 -9.54
CA LEU A 74 3.92 -2.95 -8.52
C LEU A 74 5.12 -3.56 -7.76
N ARG A 75 5.41 -4.85 -7.96
CA ARG A 75 6.46 -5.57 -7.23
C ARG A 75 7.83 -4.90 -7.43
N GLY A 76 8.59 -4.78 -6.34
CA GLY A 76 9.90 -4.11 -6.32
C GLY A 76 9.81 -2.58 -6.11
N GLN A 77 8.60 -2.01 -6.19
CA GLN A 77 8.34 -0.58 -6.04
C GLN A 77 7.46 -0.24 -4.81
N TYR A 78 7.08 -1.22 -3.99
CA TYR A 78 6.19 -0.98 -2.85
C TYR A 78 6.77 0.06 -1.88
N PHE A 79 8.08 0.00 -1.63
CA PHE A 79 8.77 0.97 -0.79
C PHE A 79 8.69 2.39 -1.36
N SER A 80 9.02 2.57 -2.65
CA SER A 80 8.99 3.87 -3.33
C SER A 80 7.58 4.46 -3.39
N LEU A 81 6.57 3.62 -3.65
CA LEU A 81 5.16 4.03 -3.65
C LEU A 81 4.71 4.45 -2.26
N SER A 82 5.15 3.77 -1.21
CA SER A 82 4.77 4.09 0.17
C SER A 82 5.24 5.46 0.64
N LEU A 83 6.35 5.97 0.07
CA LEU A 83 6.90 7.30 0.35
C LEU A 83 6.36 8.38 -0.60
N ASN A 84 5.43 8.02 -1.51
CA ASN A 84 4.85 8.94 -2.46
C ASN A 84 3.44 9.35 -2.03
N LYS A 85 3.13 10.65 -2.12
CA LYS A 85 1.82 11.23 -1.77
C LYS A 85 0.62 10.53 -2.41
N PHE A 86 0.75 10.05 -3.64
CA PHE A 86 -0.33 9.38 -4.37
C PHE A 86 -0.22 7.86 -4.27
N GLY A 87 1.00 7.34 -4.38
CA GLY A 87 1.30 5.91 -4.31
C GLY A 87 0.98 5.29 -2.95
N SER A 88 1.11 6.03 -1.85
CA SER A 88 0.83 5.52 -0.50
C SER A 88 -0.61 5.06 -0.35
N HIS A 89 -1.56 5.81 -0.93
CA HIS A 89 -2.98 5.45 -0.94
C HIS A 89 -3.25 4.17 -1.73
N VAL A 90 -2.52 3.96 -2.84
CA VAL A 90 -2.60 2.69 -3.59
C VAL A 90 -2.06 1.55 -2.74
N MET A 91 -0.92 1.75 -2.05
CA MET A 91 -0.34 0.73 -1.18
C MET A 91 -1.24 0.32 -0.01
N GLU A 92 -1.94 1.28 0.60
CA GLU A 92 -2.98 1.00 1.61
C GLU A 92 -4.08 0.08 1.04
N LYS A 93 -4.55 0.35 -0.20
CA LYS A 93 -5.54 -0.49 -0.88
C LYS A 93 -5.00 -1.86 -1.28
N CYS A 94 -3.74 -1.95 -1.67
CA CYS A 94 -3.06 -3.20 -1.98
C CYS A 94 -2.99 -4.13 -0.76
N LEU A 95 -2.68 -3.60 0.42
CA LEU A 95 -2.65 -4.36 1.68
C LEU A 95 -4.05 -4.84 2.08
N ALA A 96 -5.06 -3.96 1.99
CA ALA A 96 -6.44 -4.29 2.33
C ALA A 96 -7.03 -5.36 1.41
N ASN A 97 -6.76 -5.27 0.11
CA ASN A 97 -7.35 -6.10 -0.94
C ASN A 97 -6.39 -7.16 -1.51
N ALA A 98 -5.35 -7.53 -0.74
CA ALA A 98 -4.42 -8.59 -1.15
C ALA A 98 -5.21 -9.89 -1.44
N PRO A 99 -5.02 -10.53 -2.61
CA PRO A 99 -5.86 -11.64 -3.06
C PRO A 99 -5.64 -12.93 -2.25
N SER A 100 -4.53 -13.04 -1.52
CA SER A 100 -4.32 -14.08 -0.51
C SER A 100 -3.32 -13.62 0.55
N VAL A 101 -3.20 -14.42 1.62
CA VAL A 101 -2.19 -14.23 2.67
C VAL A 101 -0.78 -14.19 2.10
N GLN A 102 -0.47 -15.01 1.09
CA GLN A 102 0.87 -15.03 0.48
C GLN A 102 1.23 -13.69 -0.18
N GLN A 103 0.30 -13.05 -0.89
CA GLN A 103 0.57 -11.74 -1.50
C GLN A 103 0.67 -10.64 -0.43
N LEU A 104 -0.15 -10.69 0.62
CA LEU A 104 -0.02 -9.76 1.75
C LEU A 104 1.38 -9.84 2.38
N GLU A 105 1.84 -11.06 2.67
CA GLU A 105 3.17 -11.30 3.23
C GLU A 105 4.27 -10.83 2.29
N GLN A 106 4.14 -11.06 0.98
CA GLN A 106 5.11 -10.57 -0.02
C GLN A 106 5.26 -9.05 0.01
N ILE A 107 4.14 -8.30 0.06
CA ILE A 107 4.18 -6.83 0.16
C ILE A 107 4.95 -6.42 1.42
N ILE A 108 4.56 -6.96 2.58
CA ILE A 108 5.15 -6.59 3.86
C ILE A 108 6.63 -6.98 3.92
N HIS A 109 7.00 -8.13 3.38
CA HIS A 109 8.39 -8.56 3.31
C HIS A 109 9.26 -7.59 2.51
N GLU A 110 8.79 -7.14 1.35
CA GLU A 110 9.52 -6.16 0.55
C GLU A 110 9.68 -4.82 1.30
N LEU A 111 8.61 -4.35 1.95
CA LEU A 111 8.65 -3.11 2.75
C LEU A 111 9.69 -3.19 3.89
N LEU A 112 9.81 -4.35 4.54
CA LEU A 112 10.73 -4.54 5.68
C LEU A 112 12.17 -4.87 5.28
N ASN A 113 12.39 -5.46 4.10
CA ASN A 113 13.72 -5.93 3.67
C ASN A 113 14.53 -4.88 2.90
N ARG A 114 13.96 -3.71 2.60
CA ARG A 114 14.71 -2.58 2.02
C ARG A 114 15.62 -1.92 3.07
N PRO A 115 16.89 -1.60 2.72
CA PRO A 115 17.70 -0.69 3.52
C PRO A 115 16.95 0.62 3.75
N GLY A 116 16.90 1.07 5.01
CA GLY A 116 16.14 2.27 5.37
C GLY A 116 14.64 2.04 5.58
N SER A 117 14.13 0.79 5.63
CA SER A 117 12.71 0.51 5.91
C SER A 117 12.13 1.28 7.11
N SER A 118 12.94 1.58 8.11
CA SER A 118 12.52 2.34 9.29
C SER A 118 12.08 3.77 8.98
N SER A 119 12.47 4.34 7.83
CA SER A 119 12.00 5.67 7.41
C SER A 119 10.50 5.67 7.13
N LEU A 120 9.92 4.54 6.67
CA LEU A 120 8.48 4.44 6.43
C LEU A 120 7.66 4.76 7.67
N PHE A 121 8.13 4.37 8.87
CA PHE A 121 7.41 4.67 10.10
C PHE A 121 7.40 6.16 10.49
N LEU A 122 8.34 6.94 9.94
CA LEU A 122 8.55 8.35 10.27
C LEU A 122 8.10 9.29 9.15
N ASP A 123 7.91 8.75 7.95
CA ASP A 123 7.51 9.46 6.75
C ASP A 123 6.04 9.94 6.83
N GLU A 124 5.75 11.10 6.23
CA GLU A 124 4.40 11.72 6.25
C GLU A 124 3.35 10.87 5.52
N TYR A 125 3.75 10.00 4.59
CA TYR A 125 2.87 9.08 3.85
C TYR A 125 3.07 7.62 4.28
N GLY A 126 4.33 7.20 4.37
CA GLY A 126 4.70 5.82 4.68
C GLY A 126 4.15 5.33 6.01
N ASN A 127 3.94 6.23 6.99
CA ASN A 127 3.41 5.85 8.29
C ASN A 127 1.99 5.26 8.20
N TYR A 128 1.18 5.73 7.24
CA TYR A 128 -0.16 5.21 6.99
C TYR A 128 -0.11 3.82 6.35
N VAL A 129 0.82 3.61 5.41
CA VAL A 129 1.05 2.28 4.82
C VAL A 129 1.48 1.27 5.89
N MET A 130 2.35 1.66 6.82
CA MET A 130 2.77 0.78 7.92
C MET A 130 1.64 0.50 8.92
N GLN A 131 0.76 1.48 9.17
CA GLN A 131 -0.47 1.26 9.96
C GLN A 131 -1.41 0.27 9.27
N ALA A 132 -1.65 0.44 7.96
CA ALA A 132 -2.44 -0.51 7.18
C ALA A 132 -1.81 -1.91 7.23
N ALA A 133 -0.50 -2.03 7.07
CA ALA A 133 0.19 -3.31 7.16
C ALA A 133 -0.01 -3.99 8.52
N LEU A 134 0.09 -3.22 9.62
CA LEU A 134 -0.16 -3.71 10.98
C LEU A 134 -1.61 -4.15 11.19
N VAL A 135 -2.59 -3.41 10.68
CA VAL A 135 -4.02 -3.73 10.79
C VAL A 135 -4.33 -5.01 10.00
N GLU A 136 -3.97 -5.02 8.72
CA GLU A 136 -4.33 -6.11 7.81
C GLU A 136 -3.63 -7.42 8.18
N SER A 137 -2.37 -7.36 8.63
CA SER A 137 -1.65 -8.57 8.99
C SER A 137 -2.12 -9.19 10.31
N LYS A 138 -2.73 -8.42 11.22
CA LYS A 138 -3.05 -8.87 12.59
C LYS A 138 -3.89 -10.14 12.59
N ASP A 139 -4.93 -10.16 11.76
CA ASP A 139 -5.87 -11.27 11.68
C ASP A 139 -5.58 -12.21 10.50
N LYS A 140 -4.90 -11.72 9.45
CA LYS A 140 -4.60 -12.49 8.23
C LYS A 140 -3.31 -13.32 8.32
N SER A 141 -2.27 -12.83 9.01
CA SER A 141 -1.02 -13.57 9.23
C SER A 141 -0.27 -13.05 10.46
N TRP A 142 -0.38 -13.80 11.55
CA TRP A 142 0.35 -13.50 12.77
C TRP A 142 1.89 -13.52 12.61
N PRO A 143 2.51 -14.46 11.88
CA PRO A 143 3.97 -14.48 11.72
C PRO A 143 4.54 -13.19 11.10
N ILE A 144 3.92 -12.65 10.05
CA ILE A 144 4.38 -11.38 9.46
C ILE A 144 4.02 -10.18 10.34
N HIS A 145 2.88 -10.24 11.05
CA HIS A 145 2.51 -9.22 12.03
C HIS A 145 3.55 -9.11 13.16
N GLN A 146 4.06 -10.24 13.66
CA GLN A 146 5.12 -10.24 14.67
C GLN A 146 6.40 -9.56 14.16
N LYS A 147 6.79 -9.81 12.91
CA LYS A 147 7.94 -9.15 12.27
C LYS A 147 7.73 -7.62 12.17
N LEU A 148 6.52 -7.16 11.83
CA LEU A 148 6.19 -5.74 11.84
C LEU A 148 6.32 -5.13 13.24
N LEU A 149 5.78 -5.79 14.27
CA LEU A 149 5.89 -5.34 15.65
C LEU A 149 7.34 -5.28 16.13
N GLU A 150 8.18 -6.25 15.77
CA GLU A 150 9.61 -6.26 16.09
C GLU A 150 10.32 -5.05 15.47
N ARG A 151 10.10 -4.78 14.18
CA ARG A 151 10.70 -3.64 13.48
C ARG A 151 10.22 -2.29 14.04
N LEU A 152 8.96 -2.23 14.47
CA LEU A 152 8.40 -1.07 15.14
C LEU A 152 9.06 -0.85 16.52
N ARG A 153 9.27 -1.92 17.31
CA ARG A 153 9.97 -1.86 18.61
C ARG A 153 11.42 -1.38 18.47
N LEU A 154 12.16 -1.92 17.50
CA LEU A 154 13.54 -1.50 17.22
C LEU A 154 13.62 -0.01 16.81
N SER A 155 12.54 0.52 16.24
CA SER A 155 12.45 1.93 15.84
C SER A 155 11.82 2.83 16.92
N ALA A 156 11.40 2.28 18.08
CA ALA A 156 10.55 2.99 19.05
C ALA A 156 11.18 4.26 19.63
N GLY A 157 12.49 4.29 19.84
CA GLY A 157 13.20 5.48 20.33
C GLY A 157 12.99 6.69 19.40
N LYS A 158 13.12 6.48 18.09
CA LYS A 158 12.90 7.53 17.08
C LYS A 158 11.43 7.86 16.91
N LEU A 159 10.54 6.87 17.02
CA LEU A 159 9.09 7.08 16.82
C LEU A 159 8.45 7.94 17.90
N ARG A 160 9.00 7.94 19.12
CA ARG A 160 8.51 8.78 20.21
C ARG A 160 8.65 10.28 19.94
N THR A 161 9.54 10.68 19.03
CA THR A 161 9.83 12.09 18.76
C THR A 161 8.88 12.72 17.75
N THR A 162 8.06 11.93 17.05
CA THR A 162 7.14 12.41 16.01
C THR A 162 5.68 12.06 16.33
N ASN A 163 4.73 12.86 15.83
CA ASN A 163 3.31 12.57 16.00
C ASN A 163 2.90 11.30 15.23
N PHE A 164 3.45 11.08 14.03
CA PHE A 164 3.23 9.87 13.23
C PHE A 164 3.73 8.61 13.95
N GLY A 165 4.94 8.67 14.49
CA GLY A 165 5.53 7.55 15.24
C GLY A 165 4.75 7.20 16.49
N LYS A 166 4.25 8.20 17.24
CA LYS A 166 3.37 7.98 18.41
C LYS A 166 2.08 7.24 18.05
N GLN A 167 1.49 7.49 16.87
CA GLN A 167 0.29 6.78 16.43
C GLN A 167 0.59 5.30 16.18
N LEU A 168 1.66 5.01 15.44
CA LEU A 168 2.10 3.64 15.17
C LEU A 168 2.39 2.85 16.46
N LEU A 169 3.00 3.49 17.46
CA LEU A 169 3.29 2.85 18.75
C LEU A 169 2.04 2.36 19.50
N LYS A 170 0.83 2.87 19.20
CA LYS A 170 -0.43 2.38 19.78
C LYS A 170 -0.76 0.94 19.37
N HIS A 171 -0.18 0.47 18.26
CA HIS A 171 -0.33 -0.92 17.82
C HIS A 171 0.56 -1.89 18.58
N LEU A 172 1.56 -1.41 19.34
CA LEU A 172 2.35 -2.28 20.20
C LEU A 172 1.48 -2.78 21.38
N PRO A 173 1.53 -4.08 21.72
CA PRO A 173 0.90 -4.56 22.94
C PRO A 173 1.51 -3.86 24.16
N ARG A 174 0.66 -3.54 25.15
CA ARG A 174 0.97 -2.69 26.33
C ARG A 174 2.24 -3.09 27.08
N ASN A 175 2.66 -4.35 27.02
CA ASN A 175 3.81 -4.90 27.75
C ASN A 175 5.11 -4.96 26.92
N SER A 176 5.17 -4.32 25.75
CA SER A 176 6.26 -4.55 24.79
C SER A 176 7.04 -3.31 24.34
N ILE A 177 6.85 -2.23 25.07
CA ILE A 177 7.77 -1.09 25.07
C ILE A 177 8.86 -1.42 26.08
N PRO A 178 10.14 -1.60 25.68
CA PRO A 178 11.21 -1.63 26.66
C PRO A 178 11.21 -0.28 27.39
N ILE A 179 11.05 -0.33 28.72
CA ILE A 179 11.37 0.79 29.59
C ILE A 179 12.87 0.99 29.42
N ILE A 180 13.28 1.94 28.58
CA ILE A 180 14.68 2.37 28.56
C ILE A 180 14.86 3.17 29.85
N PRO A 181 15.69 2.72 30.81
CA PRO A 181 15.95 3.49 32.02
C PRO A 181 16.48 4.86 31.63
N SER A 182 16.01 5.91 32.31
CA SER A 182 16.29 7.32 32.02
C SER A 182 17.74 7.77 32.24
N TYR A 183 18.71 6.86 32.22
CA TYR A 183 20.12 7.11 32.56
C TYR A 183 21.03 7.37 31.34
N TYR A 184 20.47 7.70 30.17
CA TYR A 184 21.24 7.98 28.95
C TYR A 184 20.90 9.32 28.28
N TYR A 185 20.49 10.33 29.06
CA TYR A 185 20.50 11.74 28.64
C TYR A 185 21.52 12.51 29.46
#